data_AF-A0AAV2SH87-F1
#
_entry.id   AF-A0AAV2SH87-F1
#
_cell.length_a   1.000
_cell.length_b   1.000
_cell.length_c   1.000
_cell.angle_alpha   90.00
_cell.angle_beta   90.00
_cell.angle_gamma   90.00
#
_symmetry.space_group_name_H-M   'P 1'
#
loop_
_entity.id
_entity.type
_entity.pdbx_description
1 polymer ?
#
loop_
_entity_poly.entity_id
_entity_poly.type
_entity_poly.pdbx_seq_one_letter_code
_entity_poly.pdbx_strand_id
1 'polypeptide(L)'
;IIHDDTFQYVRSFELHWGAFNWNLHFRWYALGQREIEDRQKDIAEPYRTPAMAGGLFSINKDYFYQLGSYDRNMDVWGGENLEMSFRVWCCGGSVELVPCSHVGHVFRKSSPYTFPGEGGVGGVLYRNLARV
;
A
#
# COMPACT_ATOMS: atom_id res chain seq x y z
N ILE A 1 3.88 10.37 -9.57
CA ILE A 1 4.27 11.11 -8.35
C ILE A 1 4.04 12.60 -8.63
N ILE A 2 3.44 13.33 -7.70
CA ILE A 2 3.31 14.78 -7.79
C ILE A 2 4.30 15.40 -6.80
N HIS A 3 5.13 16.34 -7.26
CA HIS A 3 6.08 17.05 -6.41
C HIS A 3 5.34 17.98 -5.44
N ASP A 4 5.75 18.05 -4.17
CA ASP A 4 5.08 18.86 -3.14
C ASP A 4 5.30 20.37 -3.33
N ASP A 5 6.50 20.79 -3.73
CA ASP A 5 6.78 22.21 -3.98
C ASP A 5 6.22 22.76 -5.32
N THR A 6 6.39 22.03 -6.43
CA THR A 6 6.04 22.54 -7.78
C THR A 6 4.72 22.03 -8.33
N PHE A 7 4.10 21.04 -7.68
CA PHE A 7 2.92 20.32 -8.18
C PHE A 7 3.09 19.67 -9.56
N GLN A 8 4.32 19.56 -10.06
CA GLN A 8 4.60 18.88 -11.30
C GLN A 8 4.32 17.38 -11.16
N TYR A 9 3.58 16.83 -12.13
CA TYR A 9 3.41 15.39 -12.25
C TYR A 9 4.61 14.76 -12.97
N VAL A 10 5.20 13.75 -12.33
CA VAL A 10 6.24 12.90 -12.91
C VAL A 10 5.74 11.46 -12.89
N ARG A 11 5.79 10.77 -14.04
CA ARG A 11 5.47 9.34 -14.11
C ARG A 11 6.47 8.58 -13.24
N SER A 12 5.96 7.78 -12.31
CA SER A 12 6.81 7.00 -11.38
C SER A 12 7.42 5.80 -12.10
N PHE A 13 8.33 5.12 -11.40
CA PHE A 13 9.02 3.92 -11.87
C PHE A 13 8.03 2.81 -12.18
N GLU A 14 8.18 2.20 -13.35
CA GLU A 14 7.55 0.93 -13.67
C GLU A 14 8.40 -0.21 -13.05
N LEU A 15 7.85 -1.42 -12.96
CA LEU A 15 8.57 -2.63 -12.47
C LEU A 15 8.90 -2.66 -10.97
N HIS A 16 7.99 -2.19 -10.12
CA HIS A 16 8.12 -2.32 -8.66
C HIS A 16 6.86 -2.94 -8.06
N TRP A 17 7.02 -3.87 -7.12
CA TRP A 17 5.94 -4.33 -6.25
C TRP A 17 6.05 -3.71 -4.86
N GLY A 18 4.93 -3.66 -4.16
CA GLY A 18 4.88 -3.28 -2.75
C GLY A 18 5.14 -4.50 -1.87
N ALA A 19 6.05 -4.37 -0.91
CA ALA A 19 6.25 -5.35 0.15
C ALA A 19 6.63 -4.63 1.46
N PHE A 20 7.17 -5.35 2.43
CA PHE A 20 7.49 -4.83 3.75
C PHE A 20 8.78 -5.48 4.28
N ASN A 21 9.44 -4.80 5.22
CA ASN A 21 10.55 -5.37 5.97
C ASN A 21 10.06 -6.00 7.29
N TRP A 22 10.96 -6.61 8.06
CA TRP A 22 10.64 -7.23 9.36
C TRP A 22 10.13 -6.26 10.44
N ASN A 23 10.26 -4.96 10.23
CA ASN A 23 9.65 -3.95 11.10
C ASN A 23 8.23 -3.56 10.64
N LEU A 24 7.66 -4.29 9.68
CA LEU A 24 6.36 -4.00 9.05
C LEU A 24 6.29 -2.60 8.43
N HIS A 25 7.40 -2.11 7.88
CA HIS A 25 7.40 -0.87 7.10
C HIS A 25 7.22 -1.21 5.63
N PHE A 26 6.18 -0.62 5.01
CA PHE A 26 5.96 -0.72 3.58
C PHE A 26 7.13 -0.14 2.78
N ARG A 27 7.54 -0.84 1.72
CA ARG A 27 8.58 -0.42 0.78
C ARG A 27 8.27 -0.88 -0.63
N TRP A 28 8.73 -0.11 -1.60
CA TRP A 28 8.78 -0.52 -3.00
C TRP A 28 10.06 -1.32 -3.24
N TYR A 29 9.93 -2.49 -3.84
CA TYR A 29 11.05 -3.32 -4.25
C TYR A 29 11.01 -3.51 -5.77
N ALA A 30 12.17 -3.57 -6.41
CA ALA A 30 12.25 -3.92 -7.82
C ALA A 30 11.73 -5.34 -8.04
N LEU A 31 11.05 -5.56 -9.18
CA LEU A 31 10.64 -6.90 -9.59
C LEU A 31 11.87 -7.79 -9.86
N GLY A 32 11.70 -9.09 -9.59
CA GLY A 32 12.67 -10.11 -9.97
C GLY A 32 12.69 -10.35 -11.48
N GLN A 33 13.75 -11.02 -11.95
CA GLN A 33 13.98 -11.28 -13.37
C GLN A 33 12.80 -12.04 -14.04
N ARG A 34 12.26 -13.06 -13.36
CA ARG A 34 11.13 -13.85 -13.87
C ARG A 34 9.89 -12.99 -14.14
N GLU A 35 9.53 -12.14 -13.20
CA GLU A 35 8.37 -11.27 -13.28
C GLU A 35 8.57 -10.18 -14.35
N ILE A 36 9.81 -9.74 -14.57
CA ILE A 36 10.14 -8.85 -15.69
C ILE A 36 9.94 -9.58 -17.03
N GLU A 37 10.40 -10.81 -17.16
CA GLU A 37 10.25 -11.62 -18.39
C GLU A 37 8.77 -11.91 -18.70
N ASP A 38 7.96 -12.24 -17.70
CA ASP A 38 6.53 -12.42 -17.90
C ASP A 38 5.83 -11.12 -18.33
N ARG A 39 6.25 -9.98 -17.78
CA ARG A 39 5.72 -8.66 -18.16
C ARG A 39 6.19 -8.17 -19.54
N GLN A 40 7.27 -8.70 -20.10
CA GLN A 40 7.67 -8.37 -21.48
C GLN A 40 6.66 -8.87 -22.52
N LYS A 41 5.85 -9.88 -22.18
CA LYS A 41 4.79 -10.39 -23.05
C LYS A 41 3.65 -9.37 -23.19
N ASP A 42 3.26 -8.76 -22.07
CA ASP A 42 2.31 -7.65 -22.02
C ASP A 42 2.58 -6.75 -20.80
N ILE A 43 3.00 -5.52 -21.05
CA ILE A 43 3.34 -4.54 -20.01
C ILE A 43 2.09 -3.94 -19.33
N ALA A 44 0.93 -4.03 -19.98
CA ALA A 44 -0.33 -3.47 -19.52
C ALA A 44 -1.08 -4.38 -18.55
N GLU A 45 -0.78 -5.68 -18.56
CA GLU A 45 -1.43 -6.66 -17.70
C GLU A 45 -1.20 -6.37 -16.20
N PRO A 46 -2.26 -6.47 -15.38
CA PRO A 46 -2.13 -6.44 -13.92
C PRO A 46 -1.19 -7.52 -13.40
N TYR A 47 -0.53 -7.22 -12.28
CA TYR A 47 0.38 -8.16 -11.64
C TYR A 47 0.25 -8.12 -10.13
N ARG A 48 0.49 -9.28 -9.52
CA ARG A 48 0.33 -9.50 -8.09
C ARG A 48 1.41 -8.79 -7.29
N THR A 49 1.02 -8.17 -6.19
CA THR A 49 1.91 -7.49 -5.24
C THR A 49 1.71 -8.05 -3.83
N PRO A 50 2.79 -8.34 -3.07
CA PRO A 50 2.67 -8.84 -1.71
C PRO A 50 1.89 -7.92 -0.77
N ALA A 51 2.10 -6.62 -0.89
CA ALA A 51 1.40 -5.60 -0.12
C ALA A 51 1.01 -4.40 -0.99
N MET A 52 -0.10 -3.76 -0.65
CA MET A 52 -0.46 -2.45 -1.19
C MET A 52 0.04 -1.30 -0.32
N ALA A 53 0.26 -0.14 -0.93
CA ALA A 53 0.56 1.10 -0.21
C ALA A 53 -0.64 1.58 0.64
N GLY A 54 -1.87 1.16 0.31
CA GLY A 54 -3.09 1.36 1.10
C GLY A 54 -3.89 2.62 0.79
N GLY A 55 -3.23 3.73 0.47
CA GLY A 55 -3.93 5.01 0.25
C GLY A 55 -4.82 5.06 -1.00
N LEU A 56 -4.53 4.24 -2.02
CA LEU A 56 -5.26 4.21 -3.28
C LEU A 56 -5.43 2.76 -3.74
N PHE A 57 -6.67 2.29 -3.79
CA PHE A 57 -7.03 0.98 -4.31
C PHE A 57 -8.52 0.97 -4.67
N SER A 58 -8.95 -0.08 -5.38
CA SER A 58 -10.35 -0.35 -5.65
C SER A 58 -10.67 -1.78 -5.20
N ILE A 59 -11.81 -1.98 -4.58
CA ILE A 59 -12.27 -3.27 -4.09
C ILE A 59 -13.79 -3.37 -4.28
N ASN A 60 -14.29 -4.56 -4.58
CA ASN A 60 -15.73 -4.79 -4.57
C ASN A 60 -16.29 -4.53 -3.16
N LYS A 61 -17.38 -3.77 -3.06
CA LYS A 61 -17.98 -3.35 -1.79
C LYS A 61 -18.35 -4.54 -0.91
N ASP A 62 -19.03 -5.53 -1.46
CA ASP A 62 -19.51 -6.68 -0.70
C ASP A 62 -18.33 -7.54 -0.24
N TYR A 63 -17.33 -7.73 -1.10
CA TYR A 63 -16.08 -8.41 -0.73
C TYR A 63 -15.32 -7.69 0.40
N PHE A 64 -15.24 -6.36 0.36
CA PHE A 64 -14.61 -5.57 1.44
C PHE A 64 -15.28 -5.81 2.80
N TYR A 65 -16.62 -5.84 2.84
CA TYR A 65 -17.35 -6.12 4.08
C TYR A 65 -17.31 -7.60 4.48
N GLN A 66 -17.30 -8.54 3.54
CA GLN A 66 -17.12 -9.97 3.81
C GLN A 66 -15.78 -10.28 4.45
N LEU A 67 -14.71 -9.61 4.02
CA LEU A 67 -13.40 -9.70 4.66
C LEU A 67 -13.42 -9.11 6.08
N GLY A 68 -14.37 -8.25 6.43
CA GLY A 68 -14.46 -7.58 7.74
C GLY A 68 -14.11 -6.10 7.74
N SER A 69 -14.05 -5.43 6.59
CA SER A 69 -13.67 -4.00 6.45
C SER A 69 -12.30 -3.71 7.06
N TYR A 70 -12.03 -2.55 7.68
CA TYR A 70 -10.79 -2.33 8.44
C TYR A 70 -10.97 -2.73 9.91
N ASP A 71 -9.87 -3.09 10.59
CA ASP A 71 -9.88 -3.23 12.06
C ASP A 71 -10.20 -1.88 12.71
N ARG A 72 -11.39 -1.82 13.33
CA ARG A 72 -11.93 -0.60 13.94
C ARG A 72 -11.14 -0.10 15.15
N ASN A 73 -10.21 -0.91 15.68
CA ASN A 73 -9.37 -0.55 16.81
C ASN A 73 -7.99 -0.02 16.39
N MET A 74 -7.71 0.08 15.09
CA MET A 74 -6.57 0.84 14.58
C MET A 74 -6.87 2.33 14.65
N ASP A 75 -5.91 3.10 15.13
CA ASP A 75 -6.07 4.54 15.34
C ASP A 75 -5.27 5.34 14.31
N VAL A 76 -5.89 6.39 13.77
CA VAL A 76 -5.31 7.44 12.91
C VAL A 76 -4.57 6.96 11.65
N TRP A 77 -3.40 6.37 11.78
CA TRP A 77 -2.54 6.02 10.64
C TRP A 77 -1.53 4.92 10.97
N GLY A 78 -1.32 4.02 10.00
CA GLY A 78 -0.22 3.08 9.96
C GLY A 78 -0.69 1.65 10.22
N GLY A 79 -0.20 0.72 9.40
CA GLY A 79 -0.44 -0.73 9.53
C GLY A 79 -1.68 -1.24 8.80
N GLU A 80 -2.68 -0.39 8.54
CA GLU A 80 -3.95 -0.79 7.92
C GLU A 80 -3.77 -1.37 6.51
N ASN A 81 -2.77 -0.86 5.78
CA ASN A 81 -2.44 -1.32 4.44
C ASN A 81 -1.84 -2.74 4.45
N LEU A 82 -1.04 -3.08 5.47
CA LEU A 82 -0.44 -4.40 5.63
C LEU A 82 -1.46 -5.41 6.14
N GLU A 83 -2.26 -5.05 7.14
CA GLU A 83 -3.33 -5.90 7.67
C GLU A 83 -4.31 -6.31 6.57
N MET A 84 -4.80 -5.35 5.78
CA MET A 84 -5.68 -5.64 4.66
C MET A 84 -4.96 -6.49 3.59
N SER A 85 -3.68 -6.23 3.29
CA SER A 85 -2.92 -7.03 2.33
C SER A 85 -2.82 -8.49 2.78
N PHE A 86 -2.47 -8.74 4.05
CA PHE A 86 -2.35 -10.08 4.61
C PHE A 86 -3.70 -10.78 4.61
N ARG A 87 -4.76 -10.10 5.06
CA ARG A 87 -6.10 -10.66 5.08
C ARG A 87 -6.60 -11.04 3.69
N VAL A 88 -6.44 -10.17 2.70
CA VAL A 88 -6.83 -10.48 1.31
C VAL A 88 -6.10 -11.73 0.81
N TRP A 89 -4.78 -11.81 0.98
CA TRP A 89 -3.99 -12.97 0.53
C TRP A 89 -4.33 -14.26 1.29
N CYS A 90 -4.39 -14.21 2.62
CA CYS A 90 -4.64 -15.37 3.46
C CYS A 90 -6.10 -15.87 3.39
N CYS A 91 -7.04 -15.01 2.98
CA CYS A 91 -8.45 -15.37 2.82
C CYS A 91 -8.84 -15.69 1.36
N GLY A 92 -7.87 -15.90 0.47
CA GLY A 92 -8.09 -16.44 -0.88
C GLY A 92 -8.26 -15.40 -2.00
N GLY A 93 -8.04 -14.12 -1.73
CA GLY A 93 -7.99 -13.07 -2.74
C GLY A 93 -6.57 -12.81 -3.29
N SER A 94 -6.45 -11.75 -4.08
CA SER A 94 -5.17 -11.22 -4.56
C SER A 94 -5.12 -9.70 -4.39
N VAL A 95 -3.90 -9.17 -4.27
CA VAL A 95 -3.63 -7.73 -4.33
C VAL A 95 -2.81 -7.47 -5.59
N GLU A 96 -3.24 -6.52 -6.42
CA GLU A 96 -2.72 -6.33 -7.77
C GLU A 96 -2.41 -4.87 -8.07
N LEU A 97 -1.35 -4.64 -8.84
CA LEU A 97 -1.00 -3.36 -9.44
C LEU A 97 -1.45 -3.38 -10.90
N VAL A 98 -2.19 -2.35 -11.33
CA VAL A 98 -2.75 -2.23 -12.68
C VAL A 98 -1.99 -1.14 -13.44
N PRO A 99 -1.05 -1.48 -14.34
CA PRO A 99 -0.17 -0.52 -15.02
C PRO A 99 -0.91 0.56 -15.82
N CYS A 100 -2.08 0.24 -16.39
CA CYS A 100 -2.88 1.18 -17.18
C CYS A 100 -3.64 2.22 -16.33
N SER A 101 -3.76 2.01 -15.01
CA SER A 101 -4.48 2.92 -14.11
C SER A 101 -3.49 3.80 -13.36
N HIS A 102 -3.35 5.04 -13.81
CA HIS A 102 -2.42 6.00 -13.21
C HIS A 102 -3.13 7.02 -12.32
N VAL A 103 -2.67 7.15 -11.08
CA VAL A 103 -3.12 8.21 -10.16
C VAL A 103 -1.91 8.94 -9.58
N GLY A 104 -1.92 10.27 -9.68
CA GLY A 104 -0.91 11.12 -9.06
C GLY A 104 -1.15 11.30 -7.56
N HIS A 105 -0.12 11.10 -6.75
CA HIS A 105 -0.15 11.34 -5.31
C HIS A 105 0.97 12.31 -4.92
N VAL A 106 0.66 13.29 -4.07
CA VAL A 106 1.63 14.23 -3.49
C VAL A 106 2.32 13.56 -2.32
N PHE A 107 3.59 13.19 -2.49
CA PHE A 107 4.38 12.61 -1.40
C PHE A 107 4.95 13.73 -0.53
N ARG A 108 4.58 13.75 0.74
CA ARG A 108 5.02 14.76 1.71
C ARG A 108 6.20 14.25 2.53
N LYS A 109 7.07 15.16 2.97
CA LYS A 109 8.22 14.84 3.84
C LYS A 109 7.81 14.54 5.28
N SER A 110 6.69 15.10 5.74
CA SER A 110 6.15 14.89 7.08
C SER A 110 4.62 14.87 7.09
N SER A 111 4.05 14.19 8.08
CA SER A 111 2.60 14.24 8.33
C SER A 111 2.22 15.60 8.92
N PRO A 112 1.22 16.31 8.37
CA PRO A 112 0.73 17.55 8.96
C PRO A 112 -0.28 17.32 10.10
N TYR A 113 -0.64 16.06 10.36
CA TYR A 113 -1.68 15.71 11.32
C TYR A 113 -1.12 15.59 12.74
N THR A 114 -1.97 15.88 13.72
CA THR A 114 -1.69 15.60 15.12
C THR A 114 -2.03 14.15 15.45
N PHE A 115 -1.20 13.52 16.28
CA PHE A 115 -1.37 12.14 16.70
C PHE A 115 -1.71 12.15 18.19
N PRO A 116 -2.98 11.90 18.55
CA PRO A 116 -3.41 11.92 19.95
C PRO A 116 -2.81 10.73 20.71
N GLY A 117 -2.40 10.97 21.96
CA GLY A 117 -1.90 9.92 22.87
C GLY A 117 -0.42 10.03 23.24
N GLU A 118 -0.02 9.26 24.26
CA GLU A 118 1.38 9.13 24.66
C GLU A 118 2.19 8.44 23.55
N GLY A 119 3.38 8.97 23.26
CA GLY A 119 4.27 8.43 22.21
C GLY A 119 4.02 8.94 20.79
N GLY A 120 3.05 9.83 20.56
CA GLY A 120 2.83 10.51 19.28
C GLY A 120 2.66 9.55 18.10
N VAL A 121 3.24 9.91 16.95
CA VAL A 121 3.19 9.08 15.72
C VAL A 121 3.68 7.65 15.98
N GLY A 122 4.77 7.50 16.73
CA GLY A 122 5.37 6.20 17.02
C GLY A 122 4.45 5.33 17.88
N GLY A 123 3.88 5.89 18.95
CA GLY A 123 2.97 5.17 19.83
C GLY A 123 1.75 4.63 19.10
N VAL A 124 1.11 5.47 18.28
CA VAL A 124 -0.02 5.08 17.43
C VAL A 124 0.40 4.00 16.41
N LEU A 125 1.49 4.24 15.68
CA LEU A 125 1.98 3.31 14.67
C LEU A 125 2.29 1.93 15.26
N TYR A 126 3.08 1.86 16.33
CA TYR A 126 3.48 0.57 16.92
C TYR A 126 2.30 -0.17 17.55
N ARG A 127 1.31 0.54 18.11
CA ARG A 127 0.06 -0.08 18.56
C ARG A 127 -0.68 -0.72 17.39
N ASN A 128 -0.83 -0.02 16.27
CA ASN A 128 -1.51 -0.58 15.10
C ASN A 128 -0.72 -1.76 14.51
N LEU A 129 0.60 -1.65 14.38
CA LEU A 129 1.47 -2.71 13.86
C LEU A 129 1.44 -3.98 14.71
N ALA A 130 1.24 -3.87 16.03
CA ALA A 130 1.06 -5.04 16.91
C ALA A 130 -0.29 -5.75 16.73
N ARG A 131 -1.25 -5.14 16.02
CA ARG A 131 -2.56 -5.72 15.71
C ARG A 131 -2.63 -6.35 14.31
N VAL A 132 -1.72 -5.96 13.43
CA VAL A 132 -1.50 -6.57 12.10
C VAL A 132 -1.11 -8.03 12.30
#